data_AF-A0A1B6KWX4-F1
#
_entry.id   AF-A0A1B6KWX4-F1
#
_cell.length_a   1.000
_cell.length_b   1.000
_cell.length_c   1.000
_cell.angle_alpha   90.00
_cell.angle_beta   90.00
_cell.angle_gamma   90.00
#
_symmetry.space_group_name_H-M   'P 1'
#
loop_
_entity.id
_entity.type
_entity.pdbx_description
1 polymer ?
#
loop_
_entity_poly.entity_id
_entity_poly.type
_entity_poly.pdbx_seq_one_letter_code
_entity_poly.pdbx_strand_id
1 'polypeptide(L)'
;MFSDTLISPRADRDIRKRSAKYKKRTDSPNFKDILRQRCRERVKARREAMFDQLRSLKDENCVRNALAQFIESDLKELHLSQTLTESCDEAEMLDPTANNEPLSQLAVSATERWILEEYDRLIEGTDAQVEMGEAVVCPLCARGVLSDNPVVGVVTCSLCSLVLPLTVPAIELESLIEKAVDGHGRFCGEQANFTVCPDDATSSLLMMCCVCGYVQQVV
;
A
#
# COMPACT_ATOMS: atom_id res chain seq x y z
N MET A 1 33.13 37.15 -33.27
CA MET A 1 33.30 36.89 -34.72
C MET A 1 32.78 35.49 -34.98
N PHE A 2 31.54 35.36 -35.49
CA PHE A 2 30.97 34.06 -35.84
C PHE A 2 31.25 33.82 -37.32
N SER A 3 31.99 32.76 -37.61
CA SER A 3 32.35 32.35 -38.96
C SER A 3 31.14 31.66 -39.59
N ASP A 4 30.33 32.41 -40.34
CA ASP A 4 29.28 31.83 -41.17
C ASP A 4 29.94 30.98 -42.25
N THR A 5 29.93 29.66 -42.02
CA THR A 5 30.50 28.71 -42.97
C THR A 5 29.48 28.60 -44.10
N LEU A 6 29.78 29.19 -45.25
CA LEU A 6 28.92 29.11 -46.44
C LEU A 6 28.93 27.67 -46.97
N ILE A 7 27.91 26.90 -46.62
CA ILE A 7 27.72 25.54 -47.11
C ILE A 7 27.04 25.60 -48.47
N SER A 8 27.62 24.93 -49.47
CA SER A 8 27.04 24.83 -50.81
C SER A 8 25.63 24.23 -50.76
N PRO A 9 24.66 24.71 -51.56
CA PRO A 9 23.30 24.17 -51.59
C PRO A 9 23.24 22.66 -51.85
N ARG A 10 24.24 22.08 -52.55
CA ARG A 10 24.35 20.64 -52.75
C ARG A 10 24.74 19.92 -51.44
N ALA A 11 25.71 20.45 -50.72
CA ALA A 11 26.17 19.90 -49.45
C ALA A 11 25.10 20.01 -48.36
N ASP A 12 24.37 21.14 -48.27
CA ASP A 12 23.24 21.29 -47.35
C ASP A 12 22.15 20.26 -47.64
N ARG A 13 21.81 20.05 -48.92
CA ARG A 13 20.85 19.03 -49.32
C ARG A 13 21.30 17.62 -48.93
N ASP A 14 22.57 17.30 -49.04
CA ASP A 14 23.10 15.98 -48.68
C ASP A 14 23.18 15.77 -47.16
N ILE A 15 23.49 16.83 -46.39
CA ILE A 15 23.41 16.84 -44.92
C ILE A 15 21.97 16.64 -44.46
N ARG A 16 20.99 17.32 -45.08
CA ARG A 16 19.56 17.13 -44.81
C ARG A 16 19.07 15.73 -45.15
N LYS A 17 19.51 15.17 -46.29
CA LYS A 17 19.18 13.78 -46.66
C LYS A 17 19.77 12.77 -45.68
N ARG A 18 21.01 12.99 -45.23
CA ARG A 18 21.70 12.11 -44.28
C ARG A 18 21.03 12.17 -42.90
N SER A 19 20.73 13.36 -42.39
CA SER A 19 20.00 13.54 -41.12
C SER A 19 18.58 12.97 -41.16
N ALA A 20 17.86 13.09 -42.29
CA ALA A 20 16.55 12.45 -42.47
C ALA A 20 16.61 10.92 -42.43
N LYS A 21 17.67 10.29 -42.97
CA LYS A 21 17.87 8.83 -42.87
C LYS A 21 18.15 8.39 -41.43
N TYR A 22 18.90 9.17 -40.66
CA TYR A 22 19.15 8.86 -39.24
C TYR A 22 17.90 9.03 -38.39
N LYS A 23 17.04 10.04 -38.65
CA LYS A 23 15.75 10.19 -37.98
C LYS A 23 14.82 8.99 -38.24
N LYS A 24 14.76 8.47 -39.47
CA LYS A 24 13.96 7.27 -39.82
C LYS A 24 14.43 5.97 -39.16
N ARG A 25 15.70 5.87 -38.73
CA ARG A 25 16.20 4.70 -37.98
C ARG A 25 15.77 4.70 -36.51
N THR A 26 15.38 5.85 -35.98
CA THR A 26 14.84 5.99 -34.63
C THR A 26 13.33 5.71 -34.57
N ASP A 27 12.64 5.68 -35.73
CA ASP A 27 11.20 5.43 -35.83
C ASP A 27 10.81 3.94 -35.84
N SER A 28 11.78 3.01 -35.95
CA SER A 28 11.51 1.59 -35.76
C SER A 28 11.48 1.27 -34.27
N PRO A 29 10.41 0.66 -33.72
CA PRO A 29 10.33 0.34 -32.31
C PRO A 29 11.57 -0.47 -31.91
N ASN A 30 12.20 -0.08 -30.80
CA ASN A 30 13.38 -0.78 -30.32
C ASN A 30 12.99 -2.25 -30.08
N PHE A 31 13.89 -3.19 -30.32
CA PHE A 31 13.62 -4.60 -30.01
C PHE A 31 13.13 -4.80 -28.57
N LYS A 32 13.62 -3.97 -27.64
CA LYS A 32 13.12 -3.90 -26.25
C LYS A 32 11.65 -3.49 -26.16
N ASP A 33 11.20 -2.55 -26.99
CA ASP A 33 9.80 -2.09 -27.01
C ASP A 33 8.88 -3.15 -27.58
N ILE A 34 9.34 -3.92 -28.57
CA ILE A 34 8.61 -5.07 -29.12
C ILE A 34 8.45 -6.16 -28.04
N LEU A 35 9.50 -6.45 -27.27
CA LEU A 35 9.42 -7.41 -26.17
C LEU A 35 8.48 -6.93 -25.05
N ARG A 36 8.58 -5.67 -24.65
CA ARG A 36 7.65 -5.06 -23.67
C ARG A 36 6.21 -5.13 -24.17
N GLN A 37 5.99 -4.85 -25.45
CA GLN A 37 4.67 -4.89 -26.06
C GLN A 37 4.09 -6.31 -26.08
N ARG A 38 4.88 -7.31 -26.50
CA ARG A 38 4.48 -8.73 -26.47
C ARG A 38 4.18 -9.23 -25.05
N CYS A 39 4.95 -8.78 -24.07
CA CYS A 39 4.68 -9.09 -22.67
C CYS A 39 3.33 -8.51 -22.23
N ARG A 40 3.08 -7.21 -22.50
CA ARG A 40 1.79 -6.57 -22.21
C ARG A 40 0.62 -7.27 -22.88
N GLU A 41 0.76 -7.65 -24.15
CA GLU A 41 -0.25 -8.39 -24.90
C GLU A 41 -0.52 -9.78 -24.30
N ARG A 42 0.53 -10.51 -23.91
CA ARG A 42 0.39 -11.81 -23.25
C ARG A 42 -0.35 -11.70 -21.92
N VAL A 43 0.02 -10.73 -21.09
CA VAL A 43 -0.64 -10.47 -19.80
C VAL A 43 -2.10 -10.09 -20.01
N LYS A 44 -2.37 -9.21 -20.98
CA LYS A 44 -3.74 -8.79 -21.33
C LYS A 44 -4.60 -9.98 -21.80
N ALA A 45 -4.08 -10.80 -22.70
CA ALA A 45 -4.79 -11.99 -23.21
C ALA A 45 -5.07 -13.01 -22.09
N ARG A 46 -4.12 -13.25 -21.18
CA ARG A 46 -4.30 -14.17 -20.04
C ARG A 46 -5.38 -13.63 -19.07
N ARG A 47 -5.39 -12.32 -18.83
CA ARG A 47 -6.41 -11.65 -18.02
C ARG A 47 -7.80 -11.69 -18.67
N GLU A 48 -7.89 -11.46 -19.98
CA GLU A 48 -9.15 -11.55 -20.73
C GLU A 48 -9.71 -12.99 -20.71
N ALA A 49 -8.87 -13.99 -20.95
CA ALA A 49 -9.25 -15.41 -20.86
C ALA A 49 -9.78 -15.78 -19.47
N MET A 50 -9.15 -15.28 -18.41
CA MET A 50 -9.62 -15.47 -17.03
C MET A 50 -11.02 -14.88 -16.82
N PHE A 51 -11.25 -13.64 -17.27
CA PHE A 51 -12.56 -13.01 -17.14
C PHE A 51 -13.64 -13.70 -17.96
N ASP A 52 -13.33 -14.17 -19.17
CA ASP A 52 -14.28 -14.88 -20.01
C ASP A 52 -14.62 -16.26 -19.43
N GLN A 53 -13.64 -16.94 -18.86
CA GLN A 53 -13.89 -18.17 -18.10
C GLN A 53 -14.78 -17.90 -16.88
N LEU A 54 -14.51 -16.82 -16.14
CA LEU A 54 -15.32 -16.44 -14.97
C LEU A 54 -16.77 -16.10 -15.33
N ARG A 55 -16.98 -15.37 -16.44
CA ARG A 55 -18.32 -15.01 -16.95
C ARG A 55 -19.12 -16.22 -17.44
N SER A 56 -18.43 -17.28 -17.86
CA SER A 56 -19.07 -18.53 -18.30
C SER A 56 -19.53 -19.40 -17.12
N LEU A 57 -18.98 -19.18 -15.92
CA LEU A 57 -19.32 -19.94 -14.72
C LEU A 57 -20.56 -19.33 -14.05
N LYS A 58 -21.62 -20.14 -13.91
CA LYS A 58 -22.88 -19.74 -13.27
C LYS A 58 -22.97 -20.10 -11.79
N ASP A 59 -21.99 -20.85 -11.27
CA ASP A 59 -21.96 -21.36 -9.90
C ASP A 59 -20.73 -20.80 -9.16
N GLU A 60 -20.94 -20.33 -7.92
CA GLU A 60 -19.90 -19.70 -7.11
C GLU A 60 -18.76 -20.66 -6.75
N ASN A 61 -19.06 -21.95 -6.60
CA ASN A 61 -18.04 -22.96 -6.33
C ASN A 61 -17.13 -23.18 -7.54
N CYS A 62 -17.69 -23.12 -8.76
CA CYS A 62 -16.87 -23.17 -9.97
C CYS A 62 -15.95 -21.95 -10.10
N VAL A 63 -16.44 -20.75 -9.76
CA VAL A 63 -15.65 -19.51 -9.74
C VAL A 63 -14.49 -19.63 -8.76
N ARG A 64 -14.74 -20.08 -7.53
CA ARG A 64 -13.71 -20.26 -6.50
C ARG A 64 -12.64 -21.27 -6.94
N ASN A 65 -13.07 -22.40 -7.50
CA ASN A 65 -12.16 -23.45 -7.96
C ASN A 65 -11.30 -23.00 -9.15
N ALA A 66 -11.88 -22.25 -10.09
CA ALA A 66 -11.12 -21.69 -11.22
C ALA A 66 -10.05 -20.70 -10.75
N LEU A 67 -10.39 -19.79 -9.82
CA LEU A 67 -9.43 -18.84 -9.26
C LEU A 67 -8.31 -19.52 -8.47
N ALA A 68 -8.63 -20.55 -7.68
CA ALA A 68 -7.64 -21.34 -6.96
C ALA A 68 -6.65 -22.03 -7.91
N GLN A 69 -7.15 -22.66 -8.99
CA GLN A 69 -6.31 -23.30 -10.01
C GLN A 69 -5.38 -22.30 -10.71
N PHE A 70 -5.86 -21.07 -10.97
CA PHE A 70 -5.02 -20.02 -11.56
C PHE A 70 -3.90 -19.59 -10.62
N ILE A 71 -4.21 -19.33 -9.35
CA ILE A 71 -3.22 -18.94 -8.34
C ILE A 71 -2.18 -20.05 -8.18
N GLU A 72 -2.61 -21.32 -8.09
CA GLU A 72 -1.69 -22.46 -8.02
C GLU A 72 -0.81 -22.57 -9.27
N SER A 73 -1.36 -22.35 -10.47
CA SER A 73 -0.60 -22.38 -11.71
C SER A 73 0.44 -21.26 -11.77
N ASP A 74 0.07 -20.05 -11.35
CA ASP A 74 0.97 -18.89 -11.33
C ASP A 74 2.09 -19.10 -10.29
N LEU A 75 1.77 -19.61 -9.10
CA LEU A 75 2.76 -19.95 -8.09
C LEU A 75 3.70 -21.08 -8.55
N LYS A 76 3.20 -22.08 -9.29
CA LYS A 76 4.04 -23.13 -9.89
C LYS A 76 4.97 -22.57 -10.97
N GLU A 77 4.49 -21.67 -11.82
CA GLU A 77 5.29 -21.01 -12.86
C GLU A 77 6.38 -20.12 -12.23
N LEU A 78 6.08 -19.47 -11.10
CA LEU A 78 7.02 -18.68 -10.31
C LEU A 78 8.07 -19.56 -9.58
N HIS A 79 7.66 -20.68 -8.97
CA HIS A 79 8.61 -21.63 -8.36
C HIS A 79 9.50 -22.32 -9.41
N LEU A 80 8.96 -22.68 -10.57
CA LEU A 80 9.76 -23.21 -11.68
C LEU A 80 10.78 -22.18 -12.20
N SER A 81 10.42 -20.89 -12.21
CA SER A 81 11.37 -19.83 -12.55
C SER A 81 12.43 -19.59 -11.46
N GLN A 82 12.12 -19.81 -10.18
CA GLN A 82 13.10 -19.85 -9.08
C GLN A 82 14.09 -21.01 -9.23
N THR A 83 13.60 -22.23 -9.49
CA THR A 83 14.47 -23.42 -9.68
C THR A 83 15.35 -23.36 -10.95
N LEU A 84 15.00 -22.55 -11.94
CA LEU A 84 15.85 -22.30 -13.12
C LEU A 84 16.91 -21.21 -12.88
N THR A 85 16.77 -20.41 -11.82
CA THR A 85 17.77 -19.42 -11.36
C THR A 85 18.64 -19.93 -10.21
N GLU A 86 18.25 -21.01 -9.55
CA GLU A 86 18.98 -21.67 -8.47
C GLU A 86 19.66 -22.95 -9.00
N SER A 87 20.63 -22.77 -9.91
CA SER A 87 21.63 -23.80 -10.23
C SER A 87 22.94 -23.58 -9.45
N CYS A 88 22.85 -23.08 -8.22
CA CYS A 88 23.95 -23.09 -7.28
C CYS A 88 23.50 -23.85 -6.04
N ASP A 89 23.99 -25.09 -5.96
CA ASP A 89 24.34 -25.83 -4.76
C ASP A 89 23.50 -25.56 -3.50
N GLU A 90 22.63 -26.51 -3.16
CA GLU A 90 22.48 -27.07 -1.81
C GLU A 90 21.38 -28.15 -1.92
N ALA A 91 21.77 -29.30 -2.48
CA ALA A 91 20.95 -30.50 -2.49
C ALA A 91 21.64 -31.55 -1.63
N GLU A 92 21.61 -31.42 -0.30
CA GLU A 92 21.87 -32.55 0.59
C GLU A 92 20.99 -32.52 1.86
N MET A 93 20.10 -33.52 1.91
CA MET A 93 19.77 -34.34 3.08
C MET A 93 18.93 -33.74 4.23
N LEU A 94 17.63 -34.05 4.21
CA LEU A 94 16.81 -34.13 5.43
C LEU A 94 16.43 -35.60 5.69
N ASP A 95 17.16 -36.21 6.63
CA ASP A 95 16.84 -37.50 7.26
C ASP A 95 15.72 -37.31 8.31
N PRO A 96 14.65 -38.12 8.37
CA PRO A 96 13.48 -37.86 9.23
C PRO A 96 13.66 -38.29 10.69
N THR A 97 14.87 -38.59 11.17
CA THR A 97 15.05 -39.28 12.47
C THR A 97 15.96 -38.60 13.49
N ALA A 98 16.14 -37.28 13.45
CA ALA A 98 16.93 -36.56 14.44
C ALA A 98 16.07 -35.69 15.38
N ASN A 99 15.83 -36.23 16.57
CA ASN A 99 15.68 -35.58 17.88
C ASN A 99 14.79 -34.32 18.04
N ASN A 100 13.82 -34.47 18.96
CA ASN A 100 13.17 -33.38 19.68
C ASN A 100 14.20 -32.62 20.54
N GLU A 101 14.81 -31.57 19.99
CA GLU A 101 15.49 -30.54 20.79
C GLU A 101 14.50 -29.42 21.14
N PRO A 102 14.59 -28.81 22.34
CA PRO A 102 13.73 -27.71 22.71
C PRO A 102 13.97 -26.52 21.75
N LEU A 103 12.87 -25.97 21.23
CA LEU A 103 12.79 -24.86 20.26
C LEU A 103 13.65 -23.62 20.61
N SER A 104 14.19 -23.55 21.83
CA SER A 104 15.07 -22.51 22.35
C SER A 104 16.51 -22.52 21.81
N GLN A 105 16.93 -23.51 21.02
CA GLN A 105 18.32 -23.65 20.55
C GLN A 105 18.50 -23.66 19.03
N LEU A 106 17.48 -23.30 18.25
CA LEU A 106 17.74 -22.94 16.85
C LEU A 106 18.69 -21.73 16.85
N ALA A 107 19.93 -21.96 16.42
CA ALA A 107 20.90 -20.92 16.20
C ALA A 107 20.34 -19.97 15.14
N VAL A 108 19.70 -18.91 15.61
CA VAL A 108 19.17 -17.84 14.76
C VAL A 108 20.34 -17.35 13.92
N SER A 109 20.25 -17.59 12.62
CA SER A 109 21.28 -17.20 11.68
C SER A 109 21.55 -15.70 11.79
N ALA A 110 22.78 -15.26 11.51
CA ALA A 110 23.11 -13.83 11.55
C ALA A 110 22.15 -12.99 10.69
N THR A 111 21.61 -13.60 9.63
CA THR A 111 20.56 -13.05 8.76
C THR A 111 19.22 -12.90 9.47
N GLU A 112 18.71 -13.92 10.15
CA GLU A 112 17.44 -13.81 10.92
C GLU A 112 17.56 -12.80 12.07
N ARG A 113 18.72 -12.75 12.73
CA ARG A 113 18.99 -11.77 13.79
C ARG A 113 18.99 -10.34 13.22
N TRP A 114 19.60 -10.12 12.06
CA TRP A 114 19.57 -8.83 11.38
C TRP A 114 18.16 -8.44 10.91
N ILE A 115 17.38 -9.41 10.43
CA ILE A 115 15.96 -9.19 10.07
C ILE A 115 15.21 -8.71 11.31
N LEU A 116 15.28 -9.42 12.43
CA LEU A 116 14.59 -9.02 13.66
C LEU A 116 15.02 -7.63 14.14
N GLU A 117 16.32 -7.33 14.13
CA GLU A 117 16.85 -6.00 14.49
C GLU A 117 16.34 -4.88 13.57
N GLU A 118 16.18 -5.15 12.28
CA GLU A 118 15.65 -4.17 11.33
C GLU A 118 14.14 -3.99 11.51
N TYR A 119 13.41 -5.07 11.81
CA TYR A 119 11.99 -5.00 12.17
C TYR A 119 11.78 -4.18 13.44
N ASP A 120 12.56 -4.41 14.50
CA ASP A 120 12.49 -3.64 15.74
C ASP A 120 12.80 -2.15 15.48
N ARG A 121 13.82 -1.85 14.67
CA ARG A 121 14.15 -0.47 14.28
C ARG A 121 13.04 0.22 13.49
N LEU A 122 12.37 -0.52 12.61
CA LEU A 122 11.22 0.00 11.85
C LEU A 122 10.04 0.25 12.78
N ILE A 123 9.79 -0.65 13.75
CA ILE A 123 8.77 -0.48 14.78
C ILE A 123 9.09 0.74 15.65
N GLU A 124 10.30 0.91 16.15
CA GLU A 124 10.73 2.09 16.91
C GLU A 124 10.68 3.39 16.08
N GLY A 125 10.86 3.29 14.76
CA GLY A 125 10.72 4.42 13.84
C GLY A 125 9.27 4.79 13.52
N THR A 126 8.34 3.84 13.62
CA THR A 126 6.89 4.07 13.44
C THR A 126 6.18 4.38 14.75
N ASP A 127 6.60 3.73 15.82
CA ASP A 127 6.31 4.02 17.22
C ASP A 127 7.38 5.00 17.69
N ALA A 128 7.36 6.20 17.11
CA ALA A 128 7.57 7.36 17.97
C ALA A 128 6.55 7.21 19.08
N GLN A 129 7.00 6.55 20.15
CA GLN A 129 6.40 6.48 21.45
C GLN A 129 6.30 7.95 21.88
N VAL A 130 5.25 8.60 21.37
CA VAL A 130 4.70 9.83 21.90
C VAL A 130 4.73 9.59 23.39
N GLU A 131 5.38 10.48 24.12
CA GLU A 131 5.32 10.51 25.58
C GLU A 131 3.83 10.57 25.94
N MET A 132 3.26 9.37 26.13
CA MET A 132 1.84 9.03 26.29
C MET A 132 1.38 9.41 27.70
N GLY A 133 1.85 10.56 28.20
CA GLY A 133 1.45 11.09 29.49
C GLY A 133 0.07 11.72 29.43
N GLU A 134 -0.25 12.45 28.34
CA GLU A 134 -1.47 13.28 28.24
C GLU A 134 -1.93 13.51 26.78
N ALA A 135 -1.45 12.69 25.84
CA ALA A 135 -1.66 12.90 24.41
C ALA A 135 -2.90 12.16 23.89
N VAL A 136 -3.91 12.92 23.45
CA VAL A 136 -5.16 12.34 22.94
C VAL A 136 -5.01 11.94 21.47
N VAL A 137 -5.27 10.67 21.18
CA VAL A 137 -5.19 10.11 19.82
C VAL A 137 -6.38 10.57 18.98
N CYS A 138 -6.11 10.97 17.74
CA CYS A 138 -7.12 11.45 16.81
C CYS A 138 -8.09 10.33 16.39
N PRO A 139 -9.41 10.47 16.63
CA PRO A 139 -10.40 9.43 16.34
C PRO A 139 -10.65 9.19 14.85
N LEU A 140 -10.32 10.16 13.97
CA LEU A 140 -10.48 9.98 12.52
C LEU A 140 -9.41 9.10 11.89
N CYS A 141 -8.14 9.31 12.26
CA CYS A 141 -7.01 8.65 11.59
C CYS A 141 -6.32 7.60 12.46
N ALA A 142 -6.65 7.53 13.75
CA ALA A 142 -6.08 6.61 14.75
C ALA A 142 -4.54 6.62 14.80
N ARG A 143 -3.92 7.73 14.38
CA ARG A 143 -2.45 7.86 14.21
C ARG A 143 -1.91 9.17 14.73
N GLY A 144 -2.59 10.28 14.47
CA GLY A 144 -2.14 11.60 14.89
C GLY A 144 -2.56 11.91 16.32
N VAL A 145 -1.86 12.85 16.93
CA VAL A 145 -2.21 13.40 18.24
C VAL A 145 -2.99 14.69 18.05
N LEU A 146 -4.01 14.90 18.89
CA LEU A 146 -4.79 16.13 18.93
C LEU A 146 -4.03 17.22 19.68
N SER A 147 -4.07 18.43 19.14
CA SER A 147 -3.50 19.62 19.76
C SER A 147 -4.54 20.72 19.89
N ASP A 148 -4.58 21.34 21.07
CA ASP A 148 -5.40 22.51 21.36
C ASP A 148 -4.74 23.77 20.79
N ASN A 149 -5.50 24.57 20.05
CA ASN A 149 -5.11 25.91 19.66
C ASN A 149 -6.03 26.93 20.36
N PRO A 150 -5.65 27.44 21.55
CA PRO A 150 -6.50 28.33 22.34
C PRO A 150 -6.67 29.72 21.72
N VAL A 151 -5.78 30.15 20.81
CA VAL A 151 -5.87 31.46 20.14
C VAL A 151 -6.98 31.45 19.10
N VAL A 152 -7.08 30.37 18.34
CA VAL A 152 -8.09 30.19 17.29
C VAL A 152 -9.36 29.54 17.86
N GLY A 153 -9.26 28.90 19.02
CA GLY A 153 -10.36 28.17 19.64
C GLY A 153 -10.72 26.92 18.82
N VAL A 154 -9.72 26.13 18.42
CA VAL A 154 -9.93 24.86 17.69
C VAL A 154 -9.03 23.74 18.21
N VAL A 155 -9.50 22.50 18.07
CA VAL A 155 -8.71 21.28 18.23
C VAL A 155 -8.34 20.77 16.83
N THR A 156 -7.07 20.43 16.62
CA THR A 156 -6.57 19.96 15.31
C THR A 156 -5.76 18.68 15.43
N CYS A 157 -5.72 17.88 14.37
CA CYS A 157 -4.83 16.72 14.28
C CYS A 157 -3.59 17.07 13.45
N SER A 158 -2.41 16.62 13.89
CA SER A 158 -1.14 16.85 13.18
C SER A 158 -1.00 16.05 11.87
N LEU A 159 -1.75 14.95 11.71
CA LEU A 159 -1.59 14.01 10.59
C LEU A 159 -2.79 13.94 9.63
N CYS A 160 -3.93 14.52 9.99
CA CYS A 160 -5.12 14.53 9.13
C CYS A 160 -5.86 15.87 9.21
N SER A 161 -6.89 16.04 8.37
CA SER A 161 -7.64 17.29 8.26
C SER A 161 -8.71 17.50 9.34
N LEU A 162 -8.59 16.86 10.51
CA LEU A 162 -9.51 17.07 11.61
C LEU A 162 -9.34 18.49 12.16
N VAL A 163 -10.43 19.25 12.15
CA VAL A 163 -10.55 20.56 12.79
C VAL A 163 -11.90 20.61 13.48
N LEU A 164 -11.90 20.73 14.80
CA LEU A 164 -13.11 20.87 15.61
C LEU A 164 -13.08 22.22 16.34
N PRO A 165 -14.22 22.91 16.49
CA PRO A 165 -14.29 24.07 17.36
C PRO A 165 -13.97 23.64 18.79
N LEU A 166 -13.14 24.42 19.49
CA LEU A 166 -12.78 24.21 20.88
C LEU A 166 -13.95 24.62 21.77
N THR A 167 -14.94 23.74 21.86
CA THR A 167 -15.99 23.80 22.90
C THR A 167 -15.50 23.17 24.21
N VAL A 168 -14.51 22.28 24.11
CA VAL A 168 -14.02 21.36 25.14
C VAL A 168 -12.51 21.10 24.88
N PRO A 169 -11.62 21.10 25.89
CA PRO A 169 -10.18 20.81 25.69
C PRO A 169 -9.95 19.38 25.20
N ALA A 170 -8.82 19.10 24.51
CA ALA A 170 -8.53 17.79 23.93
C ALA A 170 -8.68 16.63 24.94
N ILE A 171 -8.23 16.82 26.17
CA ILE A 171 -8.33 15.82 27.26
C ILE A 171 -9.79 15.50 27.61
N GLU A 172 -10.67 16.50 27.63
CA GLU A 172 -12.10 16.25 27.89
C GLU A 172 -12.77 15.60 26.67
N LEU A 173 -12.32 15.93 25.44
CA LEU A 173 -12.76 15.26 24.21
C LEU A 173 -12.42 13.77 24.23
N GLU A 174 -11.27 13.36 24.78
CA GLU A 174 -10.94 11.95 24.99
C GLU A 174 -12.02 11.25 25.82
N SER A 175 -12.40 11.85 26.95
CA SER A 175 -13.44 11.28 27.82
C SER A 175 -14.83 11.18 27.14
N LEU A 176 -15.13 12.09 26.20
CA LEU A 176 -16.37 12.06 25.42
C LEU A 176 -16.32 10.95 24.36
N ILE A 177 -15.19 10.77 23.71
CA ILE A 177 -14.94 9.68 22.76
C ILE A 177 -15.09 8.34 23.48
N GLU A 178 -14.41 8.16 24.62
CA GLU A 178 -14.49 6.93 25.43
C GLU A 178 -15.92 6.62 25.85
N LYS A 179 -16.66 7.60 26.38
CA LYS A 179 -18.07 7.42 26.76
C LYS A 179 -18.95 7.01 25.58
N ALA A 180 -18.72 7.59 24.40
CA ALA A 180 -19.47 7.23 23.19
C ALA A 180 -19.15 5.78 22.77
N VAL A 181 -17.87 5.42 22.74
CA VAL A 181 -17.41 4.06 22.38
C VAL A 181 -17.93 3.04 23.38
N ASP A 182 -17.83 3.29 24.68
CA ASP A 182 -18.36 2.41 25.73
C ASP A 182 -19.88 2.28 25.66
N GLY A 183 -20.59 3.37 25.36
CA GLY A 183 -22.03 3.38 25.17
C GLY A 183 -22.45 2.43 24.04
N HIS A 184 -21.74 2.49 22.92
CA HIS A 184 -21.92 1.58 21.80
C HIS A 184 -21.50 0.14 22.13
N GLY A 185 -20.34 -0.04 22.77
CA GLY A 185 -19.72 -1.33 23.11
C GLY A 185 -20.58 -2.24 23.98
N ARG A 186 -21.51 -1.66 24.76
CA ARG A 186 -22.49 -2.41 25.56
C ARG A 186 -23.48 -3.22 24.73
N PHE A 187 -23.73 -2.82 23.48
CA PHE A 187 -24.75 -3.41 22.61
C PHE A 187 -24.17 -3.98 21.31
N CYS A 188 -22.96 -3.58 20.93
CA CYS A 188 -22.31 -4.01 19.70
C CYS A 188 -20.79 -4.13 19.91
N GLY A 189 -20.21 -5.28 19.55
CA GLY A 189 -18.76 -5.54 19.67
C GLY A 189 -17.94 -5.08 18.46
N GLU A 190 -18.58 -4.43 17.48
CA GLU A 190 -17.92 -3.97 16.26
C GLU A 190 -17.25 -2.60 16.47
N GLN A 191 -16.23 -2.31 15.67
CA GLN A 191 -15.53 -1.03 15.74
C GLN A 191 -16.43 0.11 15.23
N ALA A 192 -16.53 1.19 16.00
CA ALA A 192 -17.20 2.41 15.56
C ALA A 192 -16.26 3.28 14.71
N ASN A 193 -16.81 3.93 13.70
CA ASN A 193 -16.12 4.86 12.82
C ASN A 193 -16.45 6.30 13.21
N PHE A 194 -15.50 7.21 13.01
CA PHE A 194 -15.70 8.63 13.25
C PHE A 194 -15.70 9.42 11.95
N THR A 195 -16.52 10.46 11.91
CA THR A 195 -16.57 11.40 10.80
C THR A 195 -16.87 12.80 11.31
N VAL A 196 -16.48 13.81 10.55
CA VAL A 196 -16.79 15.21 10.85
C VAL A 196 -17.97 15.63 9.99
N CYS A 197 -19.03 16.13 10.63
CA CYS A 197 -20.15 16.73 9.94
C CYS A 197 -19.99 18.26 9.97
N PRO A 198 -19.76 18.90 8.82
CA PRO A 198 -19.76 20.35 8.75
C PRO A 198 -21.20 20.85 8.95
N ASP A 199 -21.43 21.62 10.02
CA ASP A 199 -22.65 22.41 10.19
C ASP A 199 -22.34 23.87 9.82
N ASP A 200 -23.37 24.65 9.47
CA ASP A 200 -23.26 26.00 8.86
C ASP A 200 -22.41 27.00 9.69
N ALA A 201 -22.16 26.71 10.96
CA ALA A 201 -21.29 27.50 11.85
C ALA A 201 -20.24 26.69 12.64
N THR A 202 -20.36 25.36 12.74
CA THR A 202 -19.50 24.52 13.60
C THR A 202 -19.33 23.11 13.03
N SER A 203 -18.11 22.59 12.99
CA SER A 203 -17.87 21.18 12.68
C SER A 203 -18.17 20.31 13.89
N SER A 204 -19.04 19.30 13.75
CA SER A 204 -19.35 18.32 14.81
C SER A 204 -18.66 16.99 14.55
N LEU A 205 -18.30 16.29 15.63
CA LEU A 205 -17.72 14.94 15.55
C LEU A 205 -18.83 13.90 15.72
N LEU A 206 -19.05 13.07 14.71
CA LEU A 206 -20.02 11.99 14.73
C LEU A 206 -19.31 10.64 14.86
N MET A 207 -19.84 9.79 15.73
CA MET A 207 -19.51 8.38 15.81
C MET A 207 -20.64 7.56 15.17
N MET A 208 -20.28 6.59 14.33
CA MET A 208 -21.23 5.72 13.65
C MET A 208 -20.74 4.28 13.52
N CYS A 209 -21.65 3.31 13.65
CA CYS A 209 -21.37 1.90 13.40
C CYS A 209 -22.09 1.42 12.13
N CYS A 210 -21.35 0.81 11.21
CA CYS A 210 -21.91 0.28 9.96
C CYS A 210 -22.72 -1.01 10.16
N VAL A 211 -22.55 -1.70 11.30
CA VAL A 211 -23.20 -2.99 11.56
C VAL A 211 -24.52 -2.83 12.30
N CYS A 212 -24.54 -2.10 13.42
CA CYS A 212 -25.76 -1.89 14.20
C CYS A 212 -26.51 -0.60 13.84
N GLY A 213 -25.94 0.26 12.98
CA GLY A 213 -26.54 1.53 12.58
C GLY A 213 -26.57 2.58 13.69
N TYR A 214 -25.87 2.36 14.81
CA TYR A 214 -25.76 3.32 15.90
C TYR A 214 -25.07 4.60 15.40
N VAL A 215 -25.64 5.76 15.73
CA VAL A 215 -25.07 7.07 15.42
C VAL A 215 -25.19 7.97 16.65
N GLN A 216 -24.11 8.64 17.00
CA GLN A 216 -24.07 9.57 18.12
C GLN A 216 -23.16 10.76 17.79
N GLN A 217 -23.62 11.96 18.11
CA GLN A 217 -22.77 13.15 18.13
C GLN A 217 -21.93 13.16 19.43
N VAL A 218 -20.62 13.31 19.26
CA VAL A 218 -19.64 13.34 20.35
C VAL A 218 -19.40 14.78 20.81
N VAL A 219 -19.27 15.71 19.86
CA VAL A 219 -19.17 17.17 20.07
C VAL A 219 -19.96 17.88 18.97
#